data_AF-A0A8C2IQV4-F1
#
_entry.id   AF-A0A8C2IQV4-F1
#
_cell.length_a   1.000
_cell.length_b   1.000
_cell.length_c   1.000
_cell.angle_alpha   90.00
_cell.angle_beta   90.00
_cell.angle_gamma   90.00
#
_symmetry.space_group_name_H-M   'P 1'
#
loop_
_entity.id
_entity.type
_entity.pdbx_description
1 polymer ?
#
loop_
_entity_poly.entity_id
_entity_poly.type
_entity_poly.pdbx_seq_one_letter_code
_entity_poly.pdbx_strand_id
1 'polypeptide(L)'
;MAAPEEQELSQAQTEKLLQFQDLTGLESMDQCRRTLEQHNWNIEAAVQDRLNEQEGVPSVFNPPPTRPLQVNTTDHRVYSYIVSRPQPRGLLGWSYYLIMLPFRFTYYTILDIFRFALRFIRPDPRGRVTDPVGDVMSFIQSFEEKYGRSHPVFYQGTYSQALNDAKRELRFLLVYLHGEDHQDTDEFCRTTLCSEEVLTFINTRMLFWACSTSKPEGYRVSQALRENTYPFLAMIMLKDRKMTVVGRLEGLIQPEDLINQLTFIMEANQTYLMSERLERRLPKQY
;
A
#
# COMPACT_ATOMS: atom_id res chain seq x y z
N MET A 1 -10.39 -13.11 -45.79
CA MET A 1 -11.00 -12.23 -44.78
C MET A 1 -12.14 -13.04 -44.18
N ALA A 2 -11.86 -13.79 -43.11
CA ALA A 2 -12.87 -14.63 -42.44
C ALA A 2 -13.45 -13.81 -41.28
N ALA A 3 -14.77 -13.69 -41.23
CA ALA A 3 -15.48 -13.09 -40.10
C ALA A 3 -15.29 -13.99 -38.85
N PRO A 4 -15.22 -13.43 -37.63
CA PRO A 4 -15.26 -14.26 -36.43
C PRO A 4 -16.66 -14.85 -36.30
N GLU A 5 -16.75 -16.17 -36.18
CA GLU A 5 -17.98 -16.88 -35.86
C GLU A 5 -18.48 -16.43 -34.48
N GLU A 6 -19.64 -15.79 -34.43
CA GLU A 6 -20.38 -15.57 -33.18
C GLU A 6 -20.87 -16.94 -32.70
N GLN A 7 -20.14 -17.54 -31.76
CA GLN A 7 -20.50 -18.81 -31.16
C GLN A 7 -21.81 -18.62 -30.36
N GLU A 8 -22.92 -19.09 -30.93
CA GLU A 8 -24.26 -19.03 -30.33
C GLU A 8 -24.26 -19.77 -28.98
N LEU A 9 -24.65 -19.05 -27.92
CA LEU A 9 -24.73 -19.59 -26.56
C LEU A 9 -25.92 -20.53 -26.43
N SER A 10 -25.72 -21.68 -25.78
CA SER A 10 -26.82 -22.60 -25.44
C SER A 10 -27.81 -21.91 -24.50
N GLN A 11 -29.09 -22.30 -24.55
CA GLN A 11 -30.15 -21.74 -23.68
C GLN A 11 -29.79 -21.82 -22.19
N ALA A 12 -29.12 -22.90 -21.77
CA ALA A 12 -28.62 -23.08 -20.40
C ALA A 12 -27.43 -22.16 -20.06
N GLN A 13 -26.62 -21.78 -21.05
CA GLN A 13 -25.51 -20.83 -20.85
C GLN A 13 -26.03 -19.40 -20.73
N THR A 14 -27.04 -19.03 -21.51
CA THR A 14 -27.69 -17.72 -21.44
C THR A 14 -28.37 -17.50 -20.09
N GLU A 15 -29.05 -18.51 -19.55
CA GLU A 15 -29.67 -18.45 -18.21
C GLU A 15 -28.62 -18.24 -17.11
N LYS A 16 -27.50 -18.98 -17.18
CA LYS A 16 -26.39 -18.81 -16.22
C LYS A 16 -25.74 -17.43 -16.30
N LEU A 17 -25.67 -16.86 -17.50
CA LEU A 17 -25.10 -15.53 -17.74
C LEU A 17 -25.99 -14.44 -17.14
N LEU A 18 -27.30 -14.52 -17.33
CA LEU A 18 -28.29 -13.62 -16.73
C LEU A 18 -28.25 -13.70 -15.19
N GLN A 19 -28.18 -14.91 -14.63
CA GLN A 19 -28.11 -15.10 -13.18
C GLN A 19 -26.82 -14.54 -12.59
N PHE A 20 -25.68 -14.72 -13.27
CA PHE A 20 -24.41 -14.13 -12.88
C PHE A 20 -24.43 -12.60 -12.94
N GLN A 21 -25.10 -12.03 -13.95
CA GLN A 21 -25.25 -10.59 -14.12
C GLN A 21 -26.05 -9.98 -12.97
N ASP A 22 -27.16 -10.61 -12.58
CA ASP A 22 -28.02 -10.16 -11.47
C ASP A 22 -27.27 -10.19 -10.12
N LEU A 23 -26.48 -11.24 -9.89
CA LEU A 23 -25.71 -11.41 -8.64
C LEU A 23 -24.49 -10.49 -8.52
N THR A 24 -23.81 -10.19 -9.63
CA THR A 24 -22.54 -9.43 -9.62
C THR A 24 -22.70 -7.95 -9.99
N GLY A 25 -23.87 -7.54 -10.50
CA GLY A 25 -24.15 -6.17 -10.90
C GLY A 25 -23.31 -5.67 -12.09
N LEU A 26 -22.72 -6.58 -12.88
CA LEU A 26 -21.90 -6.22 -14.03
C LEU A 26 -22.76 -5.73 -15.20
N GLU A 27 -22.50 -4.52 -15.68
CA GLU A 27 -23.23 -3.93 -16.82
C GLU A 27 -22.84 -4.55 -18.18
N SER A 28 -21.69 -5.24 -18.27
CA SER A 28 -21.15 -5.77 -19.53
C SER A 28 -21.38 -7.28 -19.67
N MET A 29 -22.25 -7.65 -20.62
CA MET A 29 -22.53 -9.05 -21.00
C MET A 29 -21.28 -9.80 -21.48
N ASP A 30 -20.39 -9.14 -22.22
CA ASP A 30 -19.15 -9.74 -22.75
C ASP A 30 -18.12 -10.06 -21.66
N GLN A 31 -18.15 -9.34 -20.54
CA GLN A 31 -17.30 -9.64 -19.39
C GLN A 31 -17.87 -10.81 -18.59
N CYS A 32 -19.18 -10.82 -18.35
CA CYS A 32 -19.87 -11.94 -17.70
C CYS A 32 -19.63 -13.25 -18.45
N ARG A 33 -19.73 -13.23 -19.78
CA ARG A 33 -19.47 -14.38 -20.64
C ARG A 33 -18.04 -14.91 -20.46
N ARG A 34 -17.03 -14.03 -20.55
CA ARG A 34 -15.62 -14.41 -20.41
C ARG A 34 -15.29 -14.98 -19.04
N THR A 35 -15.84 -14.40 -17.98
CA THR A 35 -15.63 -14.90 -16.61
C THR A 35 -16.28 -16.27 -16.41
N LEU A 36 -17.50 -16.47 -16.92
CA LEU A 36 -18.15 -17.78 -16.86
C LEU A 36 -17.44 -18.84 -17.70
N GLU A 37 -16.94 -18.51 -18.90
CA GLU A 37 -16.15 -19.42 -19.72
C GLU A 37 -14.87 -19.86 -19.02
N GLN A 38 -14.17 -18.94 -18.34
CA GLN A 38 -12.97 -19.25 -17.55
C GLN A 38 -13.26 -20.20 -16.38
N HIS A 39 -14.45 -20.09 -15.80
CA HIS A 39 -14.90 -20.93 -14.68
C HIS A 39 -15.73 -22.14 -15.13
N ASN A 40 -15.57 -22.58 -16.39
CA ASN A 40 -16.29 -23.72 -16.96
C ASN A 40 -17.83 -23.66 -16.76
N TRP A 41 -18.40 -22.46 -16.86
CA TRP A 41 -19.82 -22.17 -16.62
C TRP A 41 -20.33 -22.54 -15.22
N ASN A 42 -19.46 -22.49 -14.22
CA ASN A 42 -19.82 -22.60 -12.81
C ASN A 42 -20.07 -21.19 -12.22
N ILE A 43 -21.34 -20.86 -12.00
CA ILE A 43 -21.75 -19.54 -11.48
C ILE A 43 -21.21 -19.32 -10.07
N GLU A 44 -21.31 -20.31 -9.18
CA GLU A 44 -20.91 -20.17 -7.78
C GLU A 44 -19.41 -19.88 -7.68
N ALA A 45 -18.60 -20.62 -8.43
CA ALA A 45 -17.17 -20.37 -8.50
C ALA A 45 -16.84 -18.97 -9.05
N ALA A 46 -17.52 -18.55 -10.13
CA ALA A 46 -17.31 -17.23 -10.73
C ALA A 46 -17.74 -16.08 -9.81
N VAL A 47 -18.87 -16.22 -9.10
CA VAL A 47 -19.37 -15.21 -8.16
C VAL A 47 -18.46 -15.12 -6.96
N GLN A 48 -18.06 -16.26 -6.38
CA GLN A 48 -17.14 -16.30 -5.26
C GLN A 48 -15.79 -15.67 -5.62
N ASP A 49 -15.27 -15.96 -6.81
CA ASP A 49 -14.03 -15.38 -7.30
C ASP A 49 -14.14 -13.86 -7.45
N ARG A 50 -15.29 -13.37 -7.92
CA ARG A 50 -15.55 -11.95 -8.08
C ARG A 50 -15.72 -11.21 -6.75
N LEU A 51 -16.42 -11.82 -5.80
CA LEU A 51 -16.56 -11.29 -4.44
C LEU A 51 -15.20 -11.29 -3.73
N ASN A 52 -14.42 -12.35 -3.89
CA ASN A 52 -13.04 -12.43 -3.38
C ASN A 52 -12.16 -11.32 -3.99
N GLU A 53 -12.25 -11.05 -5.30
CA GLU A 53 -11.56 -9.93 -5.94
C GLU A 53 -11.98 -8.57 -5.35
N GLN A 54 -13.27 -8.38 -5.04
CA GLN A 54 -13.76 -7.16 -4.38
C GLN A 54 -13.30 -7.06 -2.92
N GLU A 55 -13.18 -8.19 -2.23
CA GLU A 55 -12.68 -8.29 -0.86
C GLU A 55 -11.14 -8.29 -0.77
N GLY A 56 -10.43 -8.35 -1.91
CA GLY A 56 -8.96 -8.32 -1.97
C GLY A 56 -8.28 -9.67 -1.67
N VAL A 57 -9.03 -10.77 -1.70
CA VAL A 57 -8.54 -12.14 -1.57
C VAL A 57 -8.11 -12.63 -2.97
N PRO A 58 -6.89 -13.17 -3.14
CA PRO A 58 -6.45 -13.65 -4.46
C PRO A 58 -7.31 -14.83 -4.94
N SER A 59 -7.71 -14.79 -6.21
CA SER A 59 -8.46 -15.87 -6.87
C SER A 59 -7.64 -17.16 -6.92
N VAL A 60 -8.23 -18.27 -6.48
CA VAL A 60 -7.57 -19.60 -6.44
C VAL A 60 -7.40 -20.18 -7.86
N PHE A 61 -8.30 -19.83 -8.77
CA PHE A 61 -8.37 -20.39 -10.12
C PHE A 61 -7.63 -19.56 -11.18
N ASN A 62 -7.30 -18.30 -10.88
CA ASN A 62 -6.58 -17.43 -11.79
C ASN A 62 -5.55 -16.59 -11.01
N PRO A 63 -4.42 -17.19 -10.56
CA PRO A 63 -3.37 -16.42 -9.90
C PRO A 63 -3.10 -15.18 -10.76
N PRO A 64 -3.11 -13.96 -10.19
CA PRO A 64 -2.87 -12.77 -10.99
C PRO A 64 -1.57 -13.01 -11.77
N PRO A 65 -1.49 -12.62 -13.05
CA PRO A 65 -0.21 -12.63 -13.73
C PRO A 65 0.77 -11.93 -12.79
N THR A 66 2.00 -12.42 -12.70
CA THR A 66 3.10 -11.89 -11.87
C THR A 66 3.53 -10.49 -12.31
N ARG A 67 2.58 -9.65 -12.68
CA ARG A 67 2.71 -8.21 -12.74
C ARG A 67 2.80 -7.77 -11.28
N PRO A 68 3.93 -7.18 -10.85
CA PRO A 68 3.94 -6.49 -9.58
C PRO A 68 2.76 -5.52 -9.57
N LEU A 69 2.15 -5.26 -8.41
CA LEU A 69 1.19 -4.18 -8.23
C LEU A 69 1.85 -2.90 -8.77
N GLN A 70 1.59 -2.57 -10.04
CA GLN A 70 2.24 -1.47 -10.72
C GLN A 70 1.47 -0.22 -10.32
N VAL A 71 1.82 0.33 -9.16
CA VAL A 71 1.59 1.75 -8.96
C VAL A 71 2.47 2.45 -9.98
N ASN A 72 1.87 3.26 -10.85
CA ASN A 72 2.60 3.89 -11.94
C ASN A 72 3.60 4.90 -11.33
N THR A 73 4.86 4.50 -11.18
CA THR A 73 5.93 5.33 -10.64
C THR A 73 6.58 6.21 -11.70
N THR A 74 6.27 5.95 -12.98
CA THR A 74 6.86 6.63 -14.12
C THR A 74 5.99 7.83 -14.55
N ASP A 75 6.68 8.95 -14.76
CA ASP A 75 6.24 10.19 -15.43
C ASP A 75 5.45 11.26 -14.65
N HIS A 76 5.35 11.16 -13.33
CA HIS A 76 4.75 12.23 -12.53
C HIS A 76 5.77 12.78 -11.53
N ARG A 77 5.69 14.08 -11.21
CA ARG A 77 6.55 14.75 -10.22
C ARG A 77 6.35 14.10 -8.85
N VAL A 78 7.02 12.98 -8.60
CA VAL A 78 7.07 12.34 -7.29
C VAL A 78 8.02 13.16 -6.44
N TYR A 79 7.48 13.88 -5.46
CA TYR A 79 8.31 14.54 -4.46
C TYR A 79 8.95 13.46 -3.60
N SER A 80 10.27 13.33 -3.70
CA SER A 80 11.06 12.44 -2.84
C SER A 80 11.81 13.28 -1.83
N TYR A 81 11.63 12.98 -0.55
CA TYR A 81 12.37 13.60 0.54
C TYR A 81 13.22 12.54 1.22
N ILE A 82 14.53 12.69 1.11
CA ILE A 82 15.53 11.82 1.77
C ILE A 82 16.17 12.66 2.87
N VAL A 83 16.03 12.21 4.12
CA VAL A 83 16.60 12.91 5.27
C VAL A 83 18.13 12.88 5.17
N SER A 84 18.75 14.06 5.13
CA SER A 84 20.21 14.20 5.14
C SER A 84 20.75 13.95 6.54
N ARG A 85 21.56 12.89 6.71
CA ARG A 85 22.26 12.63 7.98
C ARG A 85 23.25 13.76 8.26
N PRO A 86 23.34 14.30 9.50
CA PRO A 86 24.32 15.31 9.84
C PRO A 86 25.73 14.72 9.64
N GLN A 87 26.40 15.16 8.58
CA GLN A 87 27.75 14.74 8.26
C GLN A 87 28.72 15.44 9.21
N PRO A 88 29.69 14.74 9.82
CA PRO A 88 30.62 15.37 10.75
C PRO A 88 31.35 16.52 10.05
N ARG A 89 31.13 17.76 10.52
CA ARG A 89 31.81 18.95 10.02
C ARG A 89 33.13 19.13 10.78
N GLY A 90 34.23 19.19 10.03
CA GLY A 90 35.57 19.45 10.55
C GLY A 90 36.29 18.23 11.14
N LEU A 91 37.61 18.37 11.31
CA LEU A 91 38.51 17.28 11.75
C LEU A 91 38.16 16.73 13.14
N LEU A 92 37.66 17.58 14.05
CA LEU A 92 37.22 17.16 15.39
C LEU A 92 35.93 16.31 15.36
N GLY A 93 35.02 16.60 14.44
CA GLY A 93 33.82 15.77 14.24
C GLY A 93 34.19 14.40 13.66
N TRP A 94 35.13 14.36 12.71
CA TRP A 94 35.66 13.12 12.15
C TRP A 94 36.44 12.29 13.18
N SER A 95 37.25 12.92 14.04
CA SER A 95 38.00 12.20 15.07
C SER A 95 37.09 11.61 16.14
N TYR A 96 36.09 12.36 16.62
CA TYR A 96 35.06 11.84 17.53
C TYR A 96 34.31 10.66 16.89
N TYR A 97 33.93 10.78 15.62
CA TYR A 97 33.22 9.72 14.90
C TYR A 97 34.08 8.46 14.70
N LEU A 98 35.38 8.60 14.43
CA LEU A 98 36.35 7.49 14.32
C LEU A 98 36.59 6.80 15.67
N ILE A 99 36.68 7.57 16.75
CA ILE A 99 36.91 7.06 18.10
C ILE A 99 35.65 6.34 18.62
N MET A 100 34.46 6.89 18.36
CA MET A 100 33.18 6.26 18.73
C MET A 100 32.75 5.16 17.75
N LEU A 101 33.41 5.02 16.60
CA LEU A 101 33.10 4.01 15.57
C LEU A 101 33.09 2.58 16.12
N PRO A 102 34.14 2.09 16.81
CA PRO A 102 34.12 0.73 17.37
C PRO A 102 33.05 0.55 18.47
N PHE A 103 32.74 1.58 19.26
CA PHE A 103 31.74 1.51 20.32
C PHE A 103 30.30 1.53 19.79
N ARG A 104 30.03 2.33 18.75
CA ARG A 104 28.71 2.40 18.10
C ARG A 104 28.44 1.19 17.22
N PHE A 105 29.49 0.65 16.58
CA PHE A 105 29.42 -0.55 15.75
C PHE A 105 29.17 -1.79 16.60
N THR A 106 29.90 -2.01 17.69
CA THR A 106 29.76 -3.25 18.49
C THR A 106 28.41 -3.39 19.22
N TYR A 107 27.78 -2.28 19.62
CA TYR A 107 26.52 -2.34 20.38
C TYR A 107 25.30 -2.69 19.51
N TYR A 108 25.20 -2.16 18.29
CA TYR A 108 24.05 -2.39 17.41
C TYR A 108 24.28 -3.52 16.39
N THR A 109 25.49 -3.70 15.85
CA THR A 109 25.72 -4.70 14.79
C THR A 109 25.71 -6.15 15.31
N ILE A 110 26.15 -6.41 16.55
CA ILE A 110 26.15 -7.78 17.10
C ILE A 110 24.72 -8.28 17.31
N LEU A 111 23.81 -7.43 17.80
CA LEU A 111 22.40 -7.78 17.97
C LEU A 111 21.69 -7.96 16.64
N ASP A 112 21.97 -7.12 15.65
CA ASP A 112 21.37 -7.21 14.32
C ASP A 112 21.89 -8.42 13.52
N ILE A 113 23.19 -8.72 13.60
CA ILE A 113 23.77 -9.94 13.01
C ILE A 113 23.15 -11.18 13.66
N PHE A 114 22.91 -11.17 14.98
CA PHE A 114 22.27 -12.28 15.66
C PHE A 114 20.79 -12.45 15.27
N ARG A 115 20.02 -11.36 15.19
CA ARG A 115 18.62 -11.39 14.70
C ARG A 115 18.55 -11.84 13.24
N PHE A 116 19.45 -11.35 12.39
CA PHE A 116 19.56 -11.74 10.99
C PHE A 116 19.96 -13.21 10.84
N ALA A 117 20.92 -13.69 11.62
CA ALA A 117 21.33 -15.10 11.63
C ALA A 117 20.21 -16.04 12.12
N LEU A 118 19.44 -15.63 13.13
CA LEU A 118 18.25 -16.38 13.57
C LEU A 118 17.16 -16.44 12.49
N ARG A 119 17.06 -15.41 11.65
CA ARG A 119 16.14 -15.39 10.49
C ARG A 119 16.56 -16.37 9.39
N PHE A 120 17.86 -16.63 9.23
CA PHE A 120 18.36 -17.60 8.23
C PHE A 120 18.03 -19.07 8.59
N ILE A 121 17.77 -19.35 9.89
CA ILE A 121 17.44 -20.69 10.39
C ILE A 121 15.91 -20.93 10.38
N ARG A 122 15.07 -19.89 10.27
CA ARG A 122 13.62 -20.01 10.12
C ARG A 122 13.23 -19.85 8.64
N PRO A 123 12.49 -20.80 8.03
CA PRO A 123 12.02 -20.64 6.66
C PRO A 123 11.18 -19.36 6.54
N ASP A 124 11.54 -18.46 5.63
CA ASP A 124 10.87 -17.17 5.45
C ASP A 124 9.44 -17.40 4.87
N PRO A 125 8.36 -17.20 5.65
CA PRO A 125 7.00 -17.52 5.22
C PRO A 125 6.41 -16.49 4.26
N ARG A 126 7.18 -15.48 3.84
CA ARG A 126 6.77 -14.38 2.94
C ARG A 126 6.22 -14.82 1.58
N GLY A 127 6.42 -16.08 1.19
CA GLY A 127 5.95 -16.63 -0.10
C GLY A 127 4.47 -17.00 -0.17
N ARG A 128 3.76 -17.14 0.97
CA ARG A 128 2.33 -17.49 0.97
C ARG A 128 1.55 -16.52 1.86
N VAL A 129 0.91 -15.54 1.22
CA VAL A 129 -0.16 -14.74 1.84
C VAL A 129 -1.29 -15.69 2.17
N THR A 130 -1.45 -16.05 3.43
CA THR A 130 -2.57 -16.90 3.89
C THR A 130 -3.74 -16.06 4.38
N ASP A 131 -3.45 -14.87 4.94
CA ASP A 131 -4.45 -13.89 5.37
C ASP A 131 -3.88 -12.45 5.36
N PRO A 132 -4.16 -11.63 4.32
CA PRO A 132 -3.63 -10.28 4.22
C PRO A 132 -4.24 -9.31 5.23
N VAL A 133 -5.49 -9.54 5.67
CA VAL A 133 -6.13 -8.71 6.71
C VAL A 133 -5.52 -9.04 8.06
N GLY A 134 -5.35 -10.34 8.36
CA GLY A 134 -4.67 -10.80 9.57
C GLY A 134 -3.24 -10.28 9.72
N ASP A 135 -2.49 -10.16 8.63
CA ASP A 135 -1.15 -9.57 8.63
C ASP A 135 -1.17 -8.11 9.11
N VAL A 136 -2.11 -7.30 8.59
CA VAL A 136 -2.28 -5.89 8.95
C VAL A 136 -2.74 -5.76 10.41
N MET A 137 -3.73 -6.54 10.83
CA MET A 137 -4.23 -6.52 12.21
C MET A 137 -3.15 -6.94 13.22
N SER A 138 -2.37 -7.98 12.89
CA SER A 138 -1.24 -8.41 13.70
C SER A 138 -0.17 -7.33 13.81
N PHE A 139 0.08 -6.57 12.74
CA PHE A 139 0.98 -5.42 12.78
C PHE A 139 0.43 -4.32 13.70
N ILE A 140 -0.84 -3.94 13.57
CA ILE A 140 -1.47 -2.90 14.41
C ILE A 140 -1.34 -3.27 15.90
N GLN A 141 -1.67 -4.52 16.26
CA GLN A 141 -1.52 -5.00 17.62
C GLN A 141 -0.06 -4.90 18.10
N SER A 142 0.89 -5.39 17.30
CA SER A 142 2.32 -5.35 17.65
C SER A 142 2.85 -3.92 17.78
N PHE A 143 2.33 -3.00 16.96
CA PHE A 143 2.64 -1.58 17.02
C PHE A 143 2.11 -0.95 18.31
N GLU A 144 0.84 -1.19 18.65
CA GLU A 144 0.22 -0.69 19.89
C GLU A 144 0.93 -1.21 21.14
N GLU A 145 1.32 -2.49 21.14
CA GLU A 145 2.07 -3.10 22.24
C GLU A 145 3.46 -2.44 22.43
N LYS A 146 4.10 -2.01 21.33
CA LYS A 146 5.47 -1.48 21.35
C LYS A 146 5.53 0.05 21.56
N TYR A 147 4.59 0.79 20.99
CA TYR A 147 4.62 2.26 20.93
C TYR A 147 3.45 2.92 21.68
N GLY A 148 2.41 2.16 22.01
CA GLY A 148 1.18 2.66 22.63
C GLY A 148 0.08 2.96 21.60
N ARG A 149 -1.07 3.43 22.10
CA ARG A 149 -2.30 3.68 21.30
C ARG A 149 -2.41 5.10 20.75
N SER A 150 -1.41 5.94 21.00
CA SER A 150 -1.36 7.32 20.50
C SER A 150 -0.72 7.34 19.12
N HIS A 151 -1.50 6.98 18.09
CA HIS A 151 -1.03 6.94 16.70
C HIS A 151 -2.16 7.36 15.75
N PRO A 152 -1.87 7.66 14.47
CA PRO A 152 -2.93 7.88 13.48
C PRO A 152 -3.78 6.62 13.31
N VAL A 153 -5.06 6.79 13.01
CA VAL A 153 -6.02 5.69 12.90
C VAL A 153 -5.62 4.80 11.72
N PHE A 154 -5.18 3.58 12.03
CA PHE A 154 -4.84 2.60 11.00
C PHE A 154 -6.10 2.09 10.29
N TYR A 155 -6.04 2.02 8.97
CA TYR A 155 -7.05 1.39 8.14
C TYR A 155 -7.04 -0.12 8.38
N GLN A 156 -8.18 -0.63 8.85
CA GLN A 156 -8.36 -2.02 9.28
C GLN A 156 -8.76 -2.93 8.11
N GLY A 157 -7.89 -3.02 7.10
CA GLY A 157 -8.14 -3.82 5.91
C GLY A 157 -6.90 -3.96 5.00
N THR A 158 -7.06 -4.64 3.88
CA THR A 158 -5.95 -4.88 2.94
C THR A 158 -5.52 -3.59 2.23
N TYR A 159 -4.32 -3.60 1.65
CA TYR A 159 -3.85 -2.47 0.85
C TYR A 159 -4.79 -2.14 -0.32
N SER A 160 -5.33 -3.17 -0.99
CA SER A 160 -6.27 -3.01 -2.09
C SER A 160 -7.60 -2.39 -1.64
N GLN A 161 -8.11 -2.77 -0.47
CA GLN A 161 -9.32 -2.17 0.11
C GLN A 161 -9.10 -0.68 0.41
N ALA A 162 -7.98 -0.34 1.05
CA ALA A 162 -7.61 1.05 1.34
C ALA A 162 -7.49 1.90 0.07
N LEU A 163 -6.89 1.35 -1.00
CA LEU A 163 -6.81 2.02 -2.31
C LEU A 163 -8.19 2.24 -2.95
N ASN A 164 -9.06 1.23 -2.90
CA ASN A 164 -10.40 1.31 -3.47
C ASN A 164 -11.26 2.35 -2.75
N ASP A 165 -11.20 2.39 -1.43
CA ASP A 165 -11.90 3.37 -0.62
C ASP A 165 -11.35 4.79 -0.85
N ALA A 166 -10.02 4.96 -0.92
CA ALA A 166 -9.42 6.24 -1.29
C ALA A 166 -9.86 6.73 -2.67
N LYS A 167 -9.96 5.82 -3.65
CA LYS A 167 -10.46 6.11 -5.00
C LYS A 167 -11.95 6.46 -5.03
N ARG A 168 -12.76 5.77 -4.23
CA ARG A 168 -14.21 6.00 -4.10
C ARG A 168 -14.48 7.37 -3.49
N GLU A 169 -13.80 7.68 -2.38
CA GLU A 169 -14.01 8.90 -1.60
C GLU A 169 -13.19 10.11 -2.10
N LEU A 170 -12.33 9.92 -3.10
CA LEU A 170 -11.43 10.95 -3.62
C LEU A 170 -10.61 11.57 -2.49
N ARG A 171 -10.01 10.71 -1.65
CA ARG A 171 -9.14 11.09 -0.54
C ARG A 171 -7.69 10.68 -0.84
N PHE A 172 -6.75 11.35 -0.20
CA PHE A 172 -5.37 10.88 -0.17
C PHE A 172 -5.29 9.61 0.69
N LEU A 173 -4.43 8.68 0.29
CA LEU A 173 -4.03 7.51 1.06
C LEU A 173 -2.55 7.66 1.41
N LEU A 174 -2.24 7.62 2.70
CA LEU A 174 -0.87 7.56 3.21
C LEU A 174 -0.55 6.13 3.61
N VAL A 175 0.44 5.56 2.96
CA VAL A 175 0.94 4.20 3.18
C VAL A 175 2.21 4.28 3.99
N TYR A 176 2.25 3.62 5.14
CA TYR A 176 3.45 3.46 5.96
C TYR A 176 3.96 2.03 5.91
N LEU A 177 5.20 1.85 5.45
CA LEU A 177 5.88 0.56 5.50
C LEU A 177 6.86 0.55 6.67
N HIS A 178 6.62 -0.37 7.61
CA HIS A 178 7.40 -0.51 8.82
C HIS A 178 8.52 -1.54 8.61
N GLY A 179 9.77 -1.10 8.69
CA GLY A 179 10.95 -1.96 8.70
C GLY A 179 11.41 -2.24 10.13
N GLU A 180 11.01 -3.38 10.70
CA GLU A 180 11.30 -3.74 12.11
C GLU A 180 12.79 -3.73 12.46
N ASP A 181 13.63 -4.09 11.49
CA ASP A 181 15.09 -4.22 11.65
C ASP A 181 15.84 -2.92 11.35
N HIS A 182 15.15 -1.83 10.99
CA HIS A 182 15.81 -0.58 10.62
C HIS A 182 16.00 0.33 11.84
N GLN A 183 17.24 0.76 12.08
CA GLN A 183 17.65 1.58 13.23
C GLN A 183 16.80 2.83 13.45
N ASP A 184 16.31 3.45 12.38
CA ASP A 184 15.59 4.73 12.42
C ASP A 184 14.07 4.56 12.65
N THR A 185 13.54 3.34 12.50
CA THR A 185 12.10 3.04 12.60
C THR A 185 11.57 3.32 13.99
N ASP A 186 12.30 2.86 15.01
CA ASP A 186 11.89 2.92 16.40
C ASP A 186 11.81 4.36 16.93
N GLU A 187 12.73 5.21 16.48
CA GLU A 187 12.74 6.63 16.80
C GLU A 187 11.59 7.33 16.09
N PHE A 188 11.46 7.14 14.77
CA PHE A 188 10.39 7.73 13.97
C PHE A 188 8.99 7.43 14.51
N CYS A 189 8.71 6.19 14.91
CA CYS A 189 7.42 5.85 15.48
C CYS A 189 7.13 6.65 16.75
N ARG A 190 8.10 6.73 17.67
CA ARG A 190 7.92 7.39 18.98
C ARG A 190 7.90 8.90 18.90
N THR A 191 8.81 9.49 18.13
CA THR A 191 9.01 10.95 18.11
C THR A 191 8.11 11.61 17.09
N THR A 192 7.89 10.97 15.94
CA THR A 192 7.21 11.58 14.79
C THR A 192 5.79 11.09 14.63
N LEU A 193 5.61 9.78 14.40
CA LEU A 193 4.30 9.22 14.06
C LEU A 193 3.30 9.29 15.22
N CYS A 194 3.77 9.10 16.45
CA CYS A 194 2.95 9.16 17.65
C CYS A 194 2.77 10.59 18.21
N SER A 195 3.28 11.62 17.54
CA SER A 195 3.06 13.02 17.96
C SER A 195 1.61 13.47 17.71
N GLU A 196 1.04 14.26 18.64
CA GLU A 196 -0.35 14.71 18.57
C GLU A 196 -0.65 15.55 17.32
N GLU A 197 0.30 16.34 16.86
CA GLU A 197 0.16 17.17 15.67
C GLU A 197 0.07 16.30 14.42
N VAL A 198 0.95 15.29 14.28
CA VAL A 198 0.97 14.38 13.13
C VAL A 198 -0.27 13.50 13.10
N LEU A 199 -0.67 12.91 14.25
CA LEU A 199 -1.84 12.04 14.30
C LEU A 199 -3.13 12.81 13.98
N THR A 200 -3.28 14.02 14.50
CA THR A 200 -4.44 14.89 14.21
C THR A 200 -4.48 15.28 12.74
N PHE A 201 -3.32 15.64 12.18
CA PHE A 201 -3.19 16.02 10.78
C PHE A 201 -3.57 14.86 9.84
N ILE A 202 -3.00 13.67 10.06
CA ILE A 202 -3.25 12.49 9.21
C ILE A 202 -4.72 12.09 9.29
N ASN A 203 -5.29 11.94 10.50
CA ASN A 203 -6.67 11.51 10.70
C ASN A 203 -7.70 12.43 10.03
N THR A 204 -7.40 13.72 9.95
CA THR A 204 -8.33 14.72 9.37
C THR A 204 -8.26 14.77 7.85
N ARG A 205 -7.12 14.45 7.24
CA ARG A 205 -6.83 14.78 5.84
C ARG A 205 -6.72 13.59 4.89
N MET A 206 -6.50 12.38 5.40
CA MET A 206 -6.22 11.21 4.58
C MET A 206 -6.60 9.89 5.25
N LEU A 207 -6.72 8.83 4.45
CA LEU A 207 -6.72 7.47 4.98
C LEU A 207 -5.28 7.07 5.29
N PHE A 208 -5.07 6.33 6.37
CA PHE A 208 -3.75 5.87 6.78
C PHE A 208 -3.69 4.36 6.83
N TRP A 209 -2.86 3.75 5.99
CA TRP A 209 -2.66 2.30 5.96
C TRP A 209 -1.21 1.99 6.32
N ALA A 210 -1.00 0.93 7.08
CA ALA A 210 0.34 0.53 7.48
C ALA A 210 0.48 -0.99 7.63
N CYS A 211 1.67 -1.50 7.33
CA CYS A 211 2.02 -2.89 7.57
C CYS A 211 3.54 -3.05 7.74
N SER A 212 3.95 -4.08 8.48
CA SER A 212 5.35 -4.48 8.56
C SER A 212 5.79 -5.22 7.29
N THR A 213 7.00 -4.94 6.82
CA THR A 213 7.62 -5.66 5.69
C THR A 213 8.18 -7.03 6.11
N SER A 214 8.08 -7.39 7.39
CA SER A 214 8.25 -8.76 7.86
C SER A 214 7.08 -9.67 7.46
N LYS A 215 5.88 -9.09 7.26
CA LYS A 215 4.64 -9.79 6.91
C LYS A 215 4.46 -9.92 5.39
N PRO A 216 3.79 -10.99 4.89
CA PRO A 216 3.50 -11.17 3.47
C PRO A 216 2.82 -9.96 2.82
N GLU A 217 1.74 -9.41 3.42
CA GLU A 217 1.05 -8.25 2.83
C GLU A 217 1.96 -7.03 2.70
N GLY A 218 2.66 -6.64 3.77
CA GLY A 218 3.58 -5.51 3.75
C GLY A 218 4.75 -5.70 2.79
N TYR A 219 5.27 -6.93 2.66
CA TYR A 219 6.32 -7.27 1.70
C TYR A 219 5.84 -7.08 0.24
N ARG A 220 4.62 -7.50 -0.10
CA ARG A 220 4.08 -7.28 -1.46
C ARG A 220 3.94 -5.80 -1.79
N VAL A 221 3.46 -5.00 -0.84
CA VAL A 221 3.28 -3.55 -1.01
C VAL A 221 4.63 -2.84 -1.13
N SER A 222 5.63 -3.30 -0.37
CA SER A 222 7.03 -2.93 -0.53
C SER A 222 7.51 -3.10 -1.97
N GLN A 223 7.39 -4.31 -2.52
CA GLN A 223 7.80 -4.57 -3.91
C GLN A 223 7.05 -3.71 -4.95
N ALA A 224 5.79 -3.37 -4.66
CA ALA A 224 4.96 -2.49 -5.49
C ALA A 224 5.46 -1.03 -5.51
N LEU A 225 5.82 -0.51 -4.33
CA LEU A 225 6.22 0.88 -4.15
C LEU A 225 7.72 1.10 -4.43
N ARG A 226 8.53 0.03 -4.39
CA ARG A 226 9.98 0.06 -4.61
C ARG A 226 10.65 1.05 -3.65
N GLU A 227 10.50 0.81 -2.36
CA GLU A 227 11.17 1.58 -1.31
C GLU A 227 12.68 1.26 -1.29
N ASN A 228 13.49 2.25 -0.90
CA ASN A 228 14.95 2.08 -0.79
C ASN A 228 15.43 1.98 0.66
N THR A 229 14.66 2.51 1.62
CA THR A 229 15.04 2.57 3.04
C THR A 229 13.79 2.71 3.92
N TYR A 230 13.95 2.53 5.23
CA TYR A 230 12.89 2.70 6.22
C TYR A 230 13.25 3.81 7.23
N PRO A 231 12.27 4.37 7.96
CA PRO A 231 10.83 4.30 7.70
C PRO A 231 10.46 4.85 6.31
N PHE A 232 9.46 4.26 5.66
CA PHE A 232 8.99 4.67 4.34
C PHE A 232 7.53 5.09 4.39
N LEU A 233 7.23 6.24 3.81
CA LEU A 233 5.88 6.75 3.61
C LEU A 233 5.64 7.03 2.13
N ALA A 234 4.50 6.60 1.61
CA ALA A 234 4.03 6.98 0.28
C ALA A 234 2.66 7.64 0.34
N MET A 235 2.52 8.81 -0.27
CA MET A 235 1.24 9.46 -0.48
C MET A 235 0.70 9.08 -1.86
N ILE A 236 -0.52 8.55 -1.90
CA ILE A 236 -1.20 8.06 -3.10
C ILE A 236 -2.52 8.80 -3.25
N MET A 237 -2.88 9.15 -4.48
CA MET A 237 -4.19 9.73 -4.80
C MET A 237 -4.67 9.30 -6.18
N LEU A 238 -5.96 9.54 -6.45
CA LEU A 238 -6.50 9.40 -7.79
C LEU A 238 -6.07 10.59 -8.66
N LYS A 239 -5.37 10.31 -9.75
CA LYS A 239 -5.00 11.27 -10.78
C LYS A 239 -5.23 10.63 -12.15
N ASP A 240 -5.93 11.33 -13.04
CA ASP A 240 -6.25 10.85 -14.39
C ASP A 240 -6.87 9.44 -14.37
N ARG A 241 -7.86 9.24 -13.48
CA ARG A 241 -8.54 7.95 -13.20
C ARG A 241 -7.65 6.79 -12.74
N LYS A 242 -6.38 7.03 -12.42
CA LYS A 242 -5.42 6.04 -11.92
C LYS A 242 -4.92 6.39 -10.52
N MET A 243 -4.79 5.39 -9.65
CA MET A 243 -4.15 5.58 -8.35
C MET A 243 -2.64 5.75 -8.56
N THR A 244 -2.12 6.91 -8.19
CA THR A 244 -0.74 7.33 -8.49
C THR A 244 -0.05 7.78 -7.21
N VAL A 245 1.21 7.36 -7.02
CA VAL A 245 2.05 7.88 -5.93
C VAL A 245 2.46 9.30 -6.29
N VAL A 246 2.12 10.24 -5.42
CA VAL A 246 2.42 11.68 -5.58
C VAL A 246 3.52 12.16 -4.66
N GLY A 247 3.87 11.38 -3.63
CA GLY A 247 4.96 11.70 -2.72
C GLY A 247 5.56 10.46 -2.08
N ARG A 248 6.86 10.52 -1.80
CA ARG A 248 7.64 9.50 -1.11
C ARG A 248 8.50 10.18 -0.05
N LEU A 249 8.42 9.74 1.19
CA LEU A 249 9.28 10.20 2.26
C LEU A 249 10.04 9.01 2.83
N GLU A 250 11.37 9.17 2.87
CA GLU A 250 12.32 8.13 3.23
C GLU A 250 13.22 8.60 4.38
N GLY A 251 13.24 7.83 5.47
CA GLY A 251 14.11 8.05 6.62
C GLY A 251 13.48 8.84 7.78
N LEU A 252 14.28 9.07 8.83
CA LEU A 252 13.86 9.72 10.06
C LEU A 252 13.56 11.21 9.85
N ILE A 253 12.30 11.60 9.84
CA ILE A 253 11.85 12.99 9.67
C ILE A 253 11.22 13.51 10.96
N GLN A 254 11.39 14.79 11.29
CA GLN A 254 10.74 15.41 12.46
C GLN A 254 9.24 15.63 12.24
N PRO A 255 8.42 15.73 13.30
CA PRO A 255 6.97 15.95 13.20
C PRO A 255 6.57 17.13 12.31
N GLU A 256 7.17 18.29 12.55
CA GLU A 256 6.90 19.54 11.84
C GLU A 256 7.25 19.43 10.36
N ASP A 257 8.41 18.85 10.05
CA ASP A 257 8.87 18.64 8.69
C ASP A 257 7.95 17.66 7.95
N LEU A 258 7.51 16.59 8.62
CA LEU A 258 6.58 15.64 8.03
C LEU A 258 5.27 16.33 7.64
N ILE A 259 4.69 17.13 8.53
CA ILE A 259 3.46 17.89 8.25
C ILE A 259 3.68 18.86 7.08
N ASN A 260 4.79 19.59 7.08
CA ASN A 260 5.13 20.54 6.02
C ASN A 260 5.27 19.86 4.66
N GLN A 261 5.99 18.73 4.59
CA GLN A 261 6.15 17.97 3.36
C GLN A 261 4.82 17.39 2.87
N LEU A 262 4.02 16.78 3.76
CA LEU A 262 2.70 16.25 3.39
C LEU A 262 1.77 17.37 2.90
N THR A 263 1.75 18.52 3.58
CA THR A 263 0.94 19.69 3.19
C THR A 263 1.33 20.20 1.81
N PHE A 264 2.64 20.35 1.55
CA PHE A 264 3.14 20.78 0.26
C PHE A 264 2.74 19.82 -0.87
N ILE A 265 2.88 18.51 -0.67
CA ILE A 265 2.47 17.49 -1.66
C ILE A 265 0.96 17.55 -1.90
N MET A 266 0.17 17.75 -0.84
CA MET A 266 -1.28 17.89 -0.96
C MET A 266 -1.66 19.13 -1.77
N GLU A 267 -1.16 20.31 -1.42
CA GLU A 267 -1.47 21.56 -2.09
C GLU A 267 -1.08 21.54 -3.58
N ALA A 268 0.09 20.97 -3.89
CA ALA A 268 0.54 20.79 -5.28
C ALA A 268 -0.40 19.92 -6.12
N ASN A 269 -1.21 19.06 -5.48
CA ASN A 269 -2.09 18.11 -6.18
C ASN A 269 -3.59 18.31 -5.92
N GLN A 270 -3.99 19.25 -5.05
CA GLN A 270 -5.40 19.49 -4.68
C GLN A 270 -6.28 19.83 -5.89
N THR A 271 -5.74 20.56 -6.88
CA THR A 271 -6.45 20.93 -8.10
C THR A 271 -6.95 19.71 -8.88
N TYR A 272 -6.16 18.63 -8.93
CA TYR A 272 -6.53 17.39 -9.62
C TYR A 272 -7.66 16.64 -8.90
N LEU A 273 -7.68 16.65 -7.56
CA LEU A 273 -8.78 16.06 -6.80
C LEU A 273 -10.07 16.88 -6.95
N MET A 274 -9.97 18.20 -7.01
CA MET A 274 -11.13 19.07 -7.19
C MET A 274 -11.74 18.93 -8.58
N SER A 275 -10.93 18.85 -9.64
CA SER A 275 -11.43 18.61 -11.00
C SER A 275 -12.16 17.27 -11.12
N GLU A 276 -11.58 16.19 -10.59
CA GLU A 276 -12.22 14.87 -10.57
C GLU A 276 -13.53 14.87 -9.75
N ARG A 277 -13.58 15.59 -8.62
CA ARG A 277 -14.83 15.76 -7.83
C ARG A 277 -15.91 16.49 -8.61
N LEU A 278 -15.55 17.52 -9.38
CA LEU A 278 -16.47 18.29 -10.20
C LEU A 278 -17.00 17.46 -11.36
N GLU A 279 -16.13 16.72 -12.06
CA GLU A 279 -16.54 15.83 -13.16
C GLU A 279 -17.54 14.75 -12.71
N ARG A 280 -17.31 14.13 -11.54
CA ARG A 280 -18.25 13.11 -11.01
C ARG A 280 -19.61 13.66 -10.61
N ARG A 281 -19.71 14.96 -10.30
CA ARG A 281 -20.97 15.61 -9.91
C ARG A 281 -21.82 16.04 -11.10
N LEU A 282 -21.22 16.19 -12.28
CA LEU A 282 -21.97 16.55 -13.47
C LEU A 282 -22.75 15.32 -13.97
N PRO A 283 -24.08 15.42 -14.15
CA PRO A 283 -24.83 14.35 -14.77
C PRO A 283 -24.28 14.13 -16.18
N LYS A 284 -23.99 12.87 -16.53
CA LYS A 284 -23.63 12.52 -17.91
C LYS A 284 -24.78 12.96 -18.80
N GLN A 285 -24.58 14.02 -19.59
CA GLN A 285 -25.49 14.36 -20.67
C GLN A 285 -25.38 13.22 -21.70
N TYR A 286 -26.41 12.37 -21.74
CA TYR A 286 -26.69 11.46 -22.83
C TYR A 286 -27.83 12.04 -23.65
#